data_AF-A0A9E3HB27-F1
#
_entry.id   AF-A0A9E3HB27-F1
#
_cell.length_a   1.000
_cell.length_b   1.000
_cell.length_c   1.000
_cell.angle_alpha   90.00
_cell.angle_beta   90.00
_cell.angle_gamma   90.00
#
_symmetry.space_group_name_H-M   'P 1'
#
loop_
_entity.id
_entity.type
_entity.pdbx_description
1 polymer ?
#
loop_
_entity_poly.entity_id
_entity_poly.type
_entity_poly.pdbx_seq_one_letter_code
_entity_poly.pdbx_strand_id
1 'polypeptide(L)'
;MTKEETARYADIFAALGSEPRLEIMRLLFAAYPDGMTVGEIQEKLKIPNSTLSHHLEKLRIEGLVNSRKDKQFLWYSANAETMEDLLTFLSTGRTRREFFGNVSGVSSDRIPNAVNNTSIQEGFMLERFFESIFEKLFGFMSGRFHLRGYERFTQKAIIAIRIAQGESRRLGHNFVGTEQILLGLIGEGSGIASQFLTSVDVNLENAQIEVEKIIGRGLGNTAVDVPFTPRAKRVLELAVEQSQQLGVNYIGTEHLLLGILREGGGVAIRVLQNLGVDLISLEQRIRRSLT
;
A
#
# COMPACT_ATOMS: atom_id res chain seq x y z
N MET A 1 3.65 10.33 27.83
CA MET A 1 4.33 11.39 27.08
C MET A 1 4.97 12.39 28.02
N THR A 2 6.29 12.49 28.01
CA THR A 2 7.06 13.45 28.80
C THR A 2 7.14 14.80 28.08
N LYS A 3 7.44 15.88 28.83
CA LYS A 3 7.67 17.21 28.25
C LYS A 3 8.84 17.22 27.25
N GLU A 4 9.84 16.37 27.46
CA GLU A 4 11.00 16.19 26.59
C GLU A 4 10.63 15.53 25.25
N GLU A 5 9.70 14.55 25.27
CA GLU A 5 9.21 13.90 24.05
C GLU A 5 8.43 14.88 23.16
N THR A 6 7.55 15.70 23.74
CA THR A 6 6.82 16.74 22.99
C THR A 6 7.76 17.79 22.40
N ALA A 7 8.82 18.18 23.14
CA ALA A 7 9.82 19.12 22.64
C ALA A 7 10.57 18.56 21.42
N ARG A 8 10.99 17.29 21.46
CA ARG A 8 11.63 16.61 20.31
C ARG A 8 10.75 16.66 19.06
N TYR A 9 9.45 16.37 19.17
CA TYR A 9 8.55 16.45 18.01
C TYR A 9 8.38 17.89 17.51
N ALA A 10 8.33 18.89 18.40
CA ALA A 10 8.28 20.29 18.01
C ALA A 10 9.53 20.71 17.21
N ASP A 11 10.72 20.24 17.62
CA ASP A 11 11.97 20.50 16.90
C ASP A 11 11.99 19.84 15.51
N ILE A 12 11.48 18.60 15.40
CA ILE A 12 11.29 17.91 14.11
C ILE A 12 10.32 18.70 13.21
N PHE A 13 9.20 19.19 13.75
CA PHE A 13 8.26 20.03 12.98
C PHE A 13 8.89 21.35 12.53
N ALA A 14 9.65 22.01 13.40
CA ALA A 14 10.40 23.21 13.05
C ALA A 14 11.44 22.93 11.96
N ALA A 15 12.01 21.72 11.93
CA ALA A 15 12.90 21.31 10.86
C ALA A 15 12.20 21.04 9.53
N LEU A 16 11.01 20.46 9.56
CA LEU A 16 10.21 20.22 8.35
C LEU A 16 9.49 21.49 7.85
N GLY A 17 9.24 22.49 8.70
CA GLY A 17 8.46 23.70 8.35
C GLY A 17 9.11 24.67 7.35
N SER A 18 10.08 24.22 6.55
CA SER A 18 10.79 25.03 5.56
C SER A 18 10.70 24.36 4.19
N GLU A 19 10.31 25.13 3.19
CA GLU A 19 10.08 24.68 1.82
C GLU A 19 11.28 23.91 1.22
N PRO A 20 12.53 24.42 1.22
CA PRO A 20 13.68 23.66 0.73
C PRO A 20 13.89 22.31 1.45
N ARG A 21 13.62 22.25 2.76
CA ARG A 21 13.79 21.02 3.55
C ARG A 21 12.72 19.99 3.21
N LEU A 22 11.49 20.41 2.94
CA LEU A 22 10.43 19.51 2.44
C LEU A 22 10.77 18.98 1.05
N GLU A 23 11.30 19.82 0.16
CA GLU A 23 11.72 19.38 -1.17
C GLU A 23 12.85 18.36 -1.11
N ILE A 24 13.84 18.58 -0.24
CA ILE A 24 14.91 17.61 0.04
C ILE A 24 14.33 16.30 0.57
N MET A 25 13.44 16.35 1.56
CA MET A 25 12.82 15.14 2.12
C MET A 25 12.01 14.39 1.05
N ARG A 26 11.20 15.08 0.24
CA ARG A 26 10.45 14.49 -0.88
C ARG A 26 11.38 13.78 -1.86
N LEU A 27 12.48 14.43 -2.22
CA LEU A 27 13.45 13.88 -3.15
C LEU A 27 14.17 12.65 -2.57
N LEU A 28 14.57 12.70 -1.31
CA LEU A 28 15.25 11.59 -0.64
C LEU A 28 14.34 10.40 -0.37
N PHE A 29 13.04 10.62 -0.14
CA PHE A 29 12.07 9.51 -0.06
C PHE A 29 11.84 8.86 -1.41
N ALA A 30 11.81 9.62 -2.51
CA ALA A 30 11.73 9.06 -3.86
C ALA A 30 12.96 8.22 -4.25
N ALA A 31 14.09 8.40 -3.56
CA ALA A 31 15.32 7.64 -3.73
C ALA A 31 15.61 6.66 -2.58
N TYR A 32 14.65 6.45 -1.68
CA TYR A 32 14.80 5.51 -0.56
C TYR A 32 14.79 4.06 -1.08
N PRO A 33 15.60 3.12 -0.50
CA PRO A 33 16.48 3.29 0.66
C PRO A 33 17.88 3.84 0.35
N ASP A 34 18.28 3.83 -0.92
CA ASP A 34 19.68 4.04 -1.32
C ASP A 34 20.17 5.48 -1.07
N GLY A 35 19.26 6.45 -1.19
CA GLY A 35 19.55 7.87 -1.01
C GLY A 35 20.23 8.49 -2.23
N MET A 36 20.79 9.69 -2.04
CA MET A 36 21.41 10.48 -3.09
C MET A 36 22.67 11.17 -2.61
N THR A 37 23.59 11.44 -3.51
CA THR A 37 24.75 12.29 -3.23
C THR A 37 24.34 13.76 -3.12
N VAL A 38 25.11 14.55 -2.37
CA VAL A 38 24.90 16.01 -2.28
C VAL A 38 24.87 16.68 -3.66
N GLY A 39 25.71 16.21 -4.60
CA GLY A 39 25.76 16.73 -5.97
C GLY A 39 24.46 16.50 -6.73
N GLU A 40 23.89 15.29 -6.66
CA GLU A 40 22.62 14.98 -7.33
C GLU A 40 21.43 15.75 -6.73
N ILE A 41 21.42 15.93 -5.40
CA ILE A 41 20.38 16.73 -4.72
C ILE A 41 20.48 18.20 -5.17
N GLN A 42 21.70 18.74 -5.21
CA GLN A 42 21.97 20.09 -5.68
C GLN A 42 21.51 20.30 -7.12
N GLU A 43 21.81 19.36 -8.02
CA GLU A 43 21.41 19.45 -9.43
C GLU A 43 19.89 19.46 -9.60
N LYS A 44 19.19 18.55 -8.90
CA LYS A 44 17.73 18.41 -9.03
C LYS A 44 16.95 19.58 -8.43
N LEU A 45 17.39 20.09 -7.28
CA LEU A 45 16.69 21.18 -6.58
C LEU A 45 17.21 22.57 -6.97
N LYS A 46 18.34 22.66 -7.68
CA LYS A 46 18.99 23.91 -8.08
C LYS A 46 19.30 24.85 -6.91
N ILE A 47 19.56 24.28 -5.72
CA ILE A 47 19.90 25.01 -4.49
C ILE A 47 21.43 25.19 -4.41
N PRO A 48 21.97 26.37 -4.04
CA PRO A 48 23.40 26.55 -3.83
C PRO A 48 23.99 25.59 -2.79
N ASN A 49 25.22 25.11 -3.01
CA ASN A 49 25.83 24.07 -2.17
C ASN A 49 25.93 24.43 -0.68
N SER A 50 26.27 25.68 -0.36
CA SER A 50 26.34 26.17 1.03
C SER A 50 24.97 26.16 1.73
N THR A 51 23.93 26.59 1.02
CA THR A 51 22.54 26.56 1.48
C THR A 51 22.03 25.13 1.65
N LEU A 52 22.32 24.26 0.67
CA LEU A 52 21.94 22.85 0.72
C LEU A 52 22.61 22.13 1.91
N SER A 53 23.90 22.36 2.12
CA SER A 53 24.64 21.79 3.25
C SER A 53 24.04 22.20 4.59
N HIS A 54 23.62 23.46 4.72
CA HIS A 54 22.93 23.95 5.93
C HIS A 54 21.59 23.23 6.16
N HIS A 55 20.79 23.05 5.10
CA HIS A 55 19.50 22.34 5.20
C HIS A 55 19.67 20.85 5.53
N LEU A 56 20.59 20.16 4.84
CA LEU A 56 20.89 18.75 5.07
C LEU A 56 21.41 18.51 6.48
N GLU A 57 22.27 19.40 6.99
CA GLU A 57 22.77 19.28 8.36
C GLU A 57 21.67 19.47 9.39
N LYS A 58 20.78 20.46 9.21
CA LYS A 58 19.65 20.64 10.11
C LYS A 58 18.69 19.45 10.10
N LEU A 59 18.41 18.87 8.92
CA LEU A 59 17.61 17.64 8.81
C LEU A 59 18.31 16.45 9.49
N ARG A 60 19.63 16.36 9.38
CA ARG A 60 20.44 15.30 10.00
C ARG A 60 20.44 15.40 11.53
N ILE A 61 20.57 16.61 12.06
CA ILE A 61 20.53 16.89 13.51
C ILE A 61 19.20 16.42 14.11
N GLU A 62 18.07 16.69 13.43
CA GLU A 62 16.75 16.22 13.88
C GLU A 62 16.48 14.74 13.53
N GLY A 63 17.47 14.03 13.01
CA GLY A 63 17.36 12.60 12.69
C GLY A 63 16.44 12.27 11.51
N LEU A 64 16.04 13.26 10.69
CA LEU A 64 15.17 13.06 9.53
C LEU A 64 15.90 12.47 8.32
N VAL A 65 17.22 12.65 8.25
CA VAL A 65 18.07 12.06 7.21
C VAL A 65 19.30 11.40 7.83
N ASN A 66 19.74 10.31 7.21
CA ASN A 66 21.01 9.66 7.50
C ASN A 66 22.08 10.19 6.54
N SER A 67 23.32 10.28 7.00
CA SER A 67 24.46 10.62 6.15
C SER A 67 25.50 9.52 6.19
N ARG A 68 26.04 9.13 5.04
CA ARG A 68 27.19 8.23 4.94
C ARG A 68 28.22 8.80 3.97
N LYS A 69 29.50 8.60 4.26
CA LYS A 69 30.57 8.94 3.33
C LYS A 69 31.03 7.67 2.63
N ASP A 70 30.94 7.66 1.30
CA ASP A 70 31.47 6.57 0.47
C ASP A 70 32.52 7.14 -0.47
N LYS A 71 33.77 6.74 -0.25
CA LYS A 71 34.97 7.27 -0.93
C LYS A 71 35.00 8.80 -0.89
N GLN A 72 34.72 9.45 -2.04
CA GLN A 72 34.74 10.89 -2.22
C GLN A 72 33.36 11.55 -2.11
N PHE A 73 32.29 10.76 -2.06
CA PHE A 73 30.92 11.27 -2.10
C PHE A 73 30.25 11.20 -0.74
N LEU A 74 29.55 12.29 -0.40
CA LEU A 74 28.68 12.35 0.76
C LEU A 74 27.26 12.01 0.31
N TRP A 75 26.71 10.94 0.85
CA TRP A 75 25.38 10.44 0.56
C TRP A 75 24.43 10.77 1.71
N TYR A 76 23.22 11.16 1.35
CA TYR A 76 22.10 11.32 2.27
C TYR A 76 20.97 10.38 1.88
N SER A 77 20.37 9.71 2.85
CA SER A 77 19.14 8.95 2.67
C SER A 77 18.11 9.39 3.71
N ALA A 78 16.84 9.22 3.39
CA ALA A 78 15.80 9.55 4.36
C ALA A 78 15.82 8.56 5.54
N ASN A 79 15.64 9.06 6.76
CA ASN A 79 15.51 8.22 7.94
C ASN A 79 14.03 7.86 8.12
N ALA A 80 13.71 6.67 7.65
CA ALA A 80 12.37 6.14 7.59
C ALA A 80 11.77 5.89 8.99
N GLU A 81 12.58 5.44 9.94
CA GLU A 81 12.17 5.19 11.33
C GLU A 81 11.75 6.47 12.05
N THR A 82 12.53 7.56 11.95
CA THR A 82 12.17 8.84 12.59
C THR A 82 10.88 9.41 12.02
N MET A 83 10.61 9.16 10.75
CA MET A 83 9.40 9.62 10.09
C MET A 83 8.18 8.75 10.49
N GLU A 84 8.33 7.43 10.58
CA GLU A 84 7.33 6.54 11.21
C GLU A 84 6.95 7.00 12.61
N ASP A 85 7.94 7.36 13.43
CA ASP A 85 7.72 7.88 14.77
C ASP A 85 6.89 9.15 14.77
N LEU A 86 7.25 10.12 13.93
CA LEU A 86 6.57 11.41 13.80
C LEU A 86 5.10 11.24 13.41
N LEU A 87 4.85 10.32 12.49
CA LEU A 87 3.55 10.11 11.89
C LEU A 87 2.66 9.20 12.75
N THR A 88 3.24 8.25 13.47
CA THR A 88 2.58 7.54 14.57
C THR A 88 2.14 8.52 15.65
N PHE A 89 3.01 9.46 16.02
CA PHE A 89 2.70 10.52 16.97
C PHE A 89 1.53 11.38 16.49
N LEU A 90 1.54 11.87 15.25
CA LEU A 90 0.43 12.68 14.70
C LEU A 90 -0.89 11.93 14.63
N SER A 91 -0.86 10.63 14.32
CA SER A 91 -2.08 9.84 14.09
C SER A 91 -2.69 9.27 15.36
N THR A 92 -1.89 9.02 16.39
CA THR A 92 -2.34 8.33 17.63
C THR A 92 -2.16 9.17 18.89
N GLY A 93 -1.40 10.27 18.82
CA GLY A 93 -0.98 11.04 19.99
C GLY A 93 0.00 10.29 20.91
N ARG A 94 0.54 9.15 20.48
CA ARG A 94 1.45 8.28 21.26
C ARG A 94 2.79 8.09 20.55
N THR A 95 3.84 7.83 21.32
CA THR A 95 5.17 7.51 20.77
C THR A 95 5.29 6.02 20.40
N ARG A 96 6.25 5.67 19.53
CA ARG A 96 6.57 4.25 19.20
C ARG A 96 6.89 3.44 20.47
N ARG A 97 7.58 4.05 21.44
CA ARG A 97 7.89 3.42 22.74
C ARG A 97 6.63 3.10 23.54
N GLU A 98 5.64 3.98 23.55
CA GLU A 98 4.34 3.74 24.23
C GLU A 98 3.48 2.71 23.50
N PHE A 99 3.67 2.56 22.19
CA PHE A 99 2.95 1.59 21.37
C PHE A 99 3.50 0.16 21.53
N PHE A 100 4.84 -0.01 21.51
CA PHE A 100 5.49 -1.33 21.60
C PHE A 100 5.97 -1.70 23.02
N GLY A 101 6.04 -0.75 23.94
CA GLY A 101 6.47 -0.98 25.34
C GLY A 101 5.52 -1.83 26.18
N ASN A 102 4.30 -2.10 25.70
CA ASN A 102 3.34 -3.00 26.36
C ASN A 102 3.45 -4.47 25.93
N VAL A 103 4.39 -4.83 25.05
CA VAL A 103 4.56 -6.21 24.53
C VAL A 103 5.57 -7.04 25.34
N SER A 104 6.25 -6.45 26.33
CA SER A 104 7.28 -7.13 27.16
C SER A 104 6.73 -8.05 28.27
N GLY A 105 5.43 -8.40 28.25
CA GLY A 105 4.79 -9.27 29.24
C GLY A 105 4.58 -10.74 28.83
N VAL A 106 5.05 -11.18 27.67
CA VAL A 106 4.87 -12.59 27.22
C VAL A 106 6.20 -13.33 27.36
N SER A 107 6.28 -14.23 28.34
CA SER A 107 7.43 -15.11 28.61
C SER A 107 7.84 -15.96 27.40
N SER A 108 9.14 -16.11 27.24
CA SER A 108 9.90 -16.74 26.14
C SER A 108 9.68 -18.25 25.91
N ASP A 109 8.75 -18.92 26.60
CA ASP A 109 8.75 -20.40 26.66
C ASP A 109 7.80 -21.11 25.68
N ARG A 110 7.20 -20.41 24.71
CA ARG A 110 6.38 -21.06 23.66
C ARG A 110 6.57 -20.42 22.29
N ILE A 111 7.71 -20.71 21.64
CA ILE A 111 7.87 -20.52 20.20
C ILE A 111 8.17 -21.89 19.57
N PRO A 112 7.25 -22.48 18.78
CA PRO A 112 7.63 -23.49 17.81
C PRO A 112 8.42 -22.82 16.68
N ASN A 113 9.60 -23.36 16.41
CA ASN A 113 10.55 -22.93 15.39
C ASN A 113 9.90 -22.51 14.05
N ALA A 114 10.03 -21.24 13.69
CA ALA A 114 10.01 -20.77 12.31
C ALA A 114 11.30 -19.98 12.06
N VAL A 115 12.26 -20.69 11.49
CA VAL A 115 13.60 -20.22 11.14
C VAL A 115 13.51 -19.31 9.90
N ASN A 116 14.15 -18.15 10.00
CA ASN A 116 14.68 -17.27 8.94
C ASN A 116 13.72 -16.67 7.91
N ASN A 117 13.23 -15.46 8.17
CA ASN A 117 13.20 -14.41 7.14
C ASN A 117 13.09 -12.98 7.74
N THR A 118 14.12 -12.53 8.44
CA THR A 118 14.09 -11.26 9.21
C THR A 118 14.77 -10.08 8.50
N SER A 119 14.86 -10.07 7.17
CA SER A 119 15.58 -8.99 6.46
C SER A 119 14.91 -8.45 5.19
N ILE A 120 13.62 -8.76 4.95
CA ILE A 120 12.85 -8.21 3.81
C ILE A 120 11.56 -7.47 4.25
N GLN A 121 11.13 -7.61 5.52
CA GLN A 121 9.86 -7.04 5.99
C GLN A 121 9.93 -5.55 6.38
N GLU A 122 11.09 -5.03 6.77
CA GLU A 122 11.22 -3.62 7.19
C GLU A 122 11.21 -2.65 5.99
N GLY A 123 11.68 -3.09 4.81
CA GLY A 123 11.68 -2.26 3.60
C GLY A 123 10.30 -2.04 2.97
N PHE A 124 9.36 -2.98 3.15
CA PHE A 124 8.06 -2.98 2.46
C PHE A 124 6.94 -2.22 3.20
N MET A 125 7.05 -2.06 4.53
CA MET A 125 6.06 -1.30 5.32
C MET A 125 6.25 0.21 5.17
N LEU A 126 7.50 0.66 5.10
CA LEU A 126 7.86 2.07 4.99
C LEU A 126 7.40 2.71 3.67
N GLU A 127 7.56 1.99 2.56
CA GLU A 127 7.22 2.48 1.22
C GLU A 127 5.71 2.83 1.11
N ARG A 128 4.83 1.98 1.67
CA ARG A 128 3.37 2.20 1.65
C ARG A 128 2.91 3.26 2.63
N PHE A 129 3.60 3.38 3.76
CA PHE A 129 3.35 4.41 4.75
C PHE A 129 3.74 5.80 4.25
N PHE A 130 4.86 5.88 3.51
CA PHE A 130 5.29 7.09 2.83
C PHE A 130 4.29 7.56 1.79
N GLU A 131 3.86 6.67 0.89
CA GLU A 131 2.83 7.03 -0.09
C GLU A 131 1.55 7.51 0.59
N SER A 132 1.13 6.80 1.64
CA SER A 132 -0.02 7.13 2.47
C SER A 132 -0.01 8.55 3.05
N ILE A 133 1.15 9.03 3.48
CA ILE A 133 1.29 10.30 4.18
C ILE A 133 1.63 11.43 3.22
N PHE A 134 2.37 11.13 2.15
CA PHE A 134 2.53 12.06 1.04
C PHE A 134 1.18 12.38 0.40
N GLU A 135 0.31 11.38 0.20
CA GLU A 135 -1.07 11.54 -0.26
C GLU A 135 -1.92 12.41 0.69
N LYS A 136 -1.72 12.30 2.00
CA LYS A 136 -2.48 13.06 3.00
C LYS A 136 -1.99 14.49 3.23
N LEU A 137 -0.68 14.72 3.19
CA LEU A 137 -0.06 16.02 3.50
C LEU A 137 0.10 16.92 2.26
N PHE A 138 0.28 16.33 1.07
CA PHE A 138 0.53 17.05 -0.19
C PHE A 138 -0.63 16.90 -1.19
N GLY A 139 -1.86 16.74 -0.69
CA GLY A 139 -3.09 16.50 -1.46
C GLY A 139 -3.52 17.61 -2.44
N PHE A 140 -2.59 18.34 -3.05
CA PHE A 140 -2.85 19.27 -4.15
C PHE A 140 -2.39 18.76 -5.53
N MET A 141 -1.74 17.60 -5.62
CA MET A 141 -1.56 16.93 -6.91
C MET A 141 -2.12 15.51 -6.82
N SER A 142 -3.18 15.28 -7.59
CA SER A 142 -3.97 14.05 -7.75
C SER A 142 -4.64 13.50 -6.49
N GLY A 143 -5.88 13.90 -6.22
CA GLY A 143 -6.65 13.34 -5.12
C GLY A 143 -6.96 11.84 -5.27
N ARG A 144 -6.92 11.10 -4.15
CA ARG A 144 -7.87 10.03 -3.79
C ARG A 144 -7.57 9.44 -2.39
N PHE A 145 -8.55 9.57 -1.48
CA PHE A 145 -8.94 8.69 -0.37
C PHE A 145 -7.99 7.57 0.12
N HIS A 146 -7.74 7.61 1.43
CA HIS A 146 -7.06 6.61 2.23
C HIS A 146 -7.95 5.41 2.62
N LEU A 147 -7.59 4.20 2.22
CA LEU A 147 -8.23 2.96 2.70
C LEU A 147 -7.46 2.41 3.91
N ARG A 148 -8.03 2.53 5.13
CA ARG A 148 -7.53 1.81 6.31
C ARG A 148 -7.61 0.29 6.06
N GLY A 149 -6.54 -0.46 6.28
CA GLY A 149 -6.52 -1.93 6.20
C GLY A 149 -5.60 -2.53 5.13
N TYR A 150 -5.00 -1.71 4.25
CA TYR A 150 -4.14 -2.18 3.17
C TYR A 150 -2.88 -2.95 3.63
N GLU A 151 -2.43 -2.70 4.86
CA GLU A 151 -1.31 -3.40 5.53
C GLU A 151 -1.62 -4.88 5.84
N ARG A 152 -2.90 -5.25 5.90
CA ARG A 152 -3.33 -6.60 6.27
C ARG A 152 -3.50 -7.51 5.06
N PHE A 153 -3.35 -7.00 3.84
CA PHE A 153 -3.52 -7.81 2.64
C PHE A 153 -2.43 -8.88 2.53
N THR A 154 -2.82 -10.11 2.24
CA THR A 154 -1.86 -11.19 1.99
C THR A 154 -1.08 -10.92 0.70
N GLN A 155 0.07 -11.57 0.55
CA GLN A 155 0.86 -11.46 -0.69
C GLN A 155 0.04 -11.82 -1.93
N LYS A 156 -0.78 -12.88 -1.87
CA LYS A 156 -1.67 -13.28 -2.98
C LYS A 156 -2.71 -12.20 -3.29
N ALA A 157 -3.31 -11.58 -2.27
CA ALA A 157 -4.26 -10.50 -2.48
C ALA A 157 -3.60 -9.25 -3.10
N ILE A 158 -2.37 -8.91 -2.69
CA ILE A 158 -1.58 -7.83 -3.30
C ILE A 158 -1.25 -8.15 -4.77
N ILE A 159 -0.84 -9.38 -5.07
CA ILE A 159 -0.56 -9.83 -6.43
C ILE A 159 -1.82 -9.73 -7.29
N ALA A 160 -2.97 -10.21 -6.80
CA ALA A 160 -4.24 -10.11 -7.51
C ALA A 160 -4.60 -8.65 -7.86
N ILE A 161 -4.41 -7.71 -6.93
CA ILE A 161 -4.65 -6.28 -7.18
C ILE A 161 -3.67 -5.71 -8.22
N ARG A 162 -2.39 -6.12 -8.18
CA ARG A 162 -1.41 -5.71 -9.20
C ARG A 162 -1.77 -6.24 -10.59
N ILE A 163 -2.23 -7.49 -10.66
CA ILE A 163 -2.72 -8.09 -11.91
C ILE A 163 -3.95 -7.33 -12.41
N ALA A 164 -4.87 -6.94 -11.52
CA ALA A 164 -6.02 -6.11 -11.88
C ALA A 164 -5.61 -4.78 -12.55
N GLN A 165 -4.61 -4.09 -11.99
CA GLN A 165 -4.04 -2.88 -12.62
C GLN A 165 -3.41 -3.19 -13.98
N GLY A 166 -2.70 -4.33 -14.10
CA GLY A 166 -2.16 -4.82 -15.36
C GLY A 166 -3.25 -5.08 -16.41
N GLU A 167 -4.35 -5.71 -16.03
CA GLU A 167 -5.49 -5.99 -16.92
C GLU A 167 -6.21 -4.71 -17.37
N SER A 168 -6.33 -3.72 -16.49
CA SER A 168 -6.86 -2.40 -16.88
C SER A 168 -6.00 -1.79 -18.00
N ARG A 169 -4.66 -1.83 -17.84
CA ARG A 169 -3.73 -1.37 -18.88
C ARG A 169 -3.81 -2.21 -20.16
N ARG A 170 -3.85 -3.54 -20.04
CA ARG A 170 -3.96 -4.46 -21.19
C ARG A 170 -5.19 -4.16 -22.03
N LEU A 171 -6.32 -3.86 -21.38
CA LEU A 171 -7.58 -3.50 -22.03
C LEU A 171 -7.64 -2.03 -22.49
N GLY A 172 -6.61 -1.22 -22.21
CA GLY A 172 -6.57 0.20 -22.56
C GLY A 172 -7.49 1.08 -21.70
N HIS A 173 -7.90 0.61 -20.52
CA HIS A 173 -8.75 1.33 -19.58
C HIS A 173 -7.91 2.20 -18.63
N ASN A 174 -8.50 3.33 -18.21
CA ASN A 174 -7.85 4.31 -17.34
C ASN A 174 -8.27 4.20 -15.87
N PHE A 175 -9.04 3.17 -15.52
CA PHE A 175 -9.49 2.94 -14.15
C PHE A 175 -9.54 1.44 -13.86
N VAL A 176 -9.30 1.07 -12.60
CA VAL A 176 -9.52 -0.31 -12.13
C VAL A 176 -10.96 -0.44 -11.64
N GLY A 177 -11.77 -1.17 -12.40
CA GLY A 177 -13.13 -1.55 -12.08
C GLY A 177 -13.19 -2.86 -11.27
N THR A 178 -14.42 -3.24 -10.90
CA THR A 178 -14.70 -4.51 -10.21
C THR A 178 -14.23 -5.72 -11.02
N GLU A 179 -14.36 -5.63 -12.34
CA GLU A 179 -14.05 -6.66 -13.31
C GLU A 179 -12.56 -6.89 -13.45
N GLN A 180 -11.73 -5.85 -13.37
CA GLN A 180 -10.30 -6.07 -13.30
C GLN A 180 -9.89 -6.69 -11.97
N ILE A 181 -10.55 -6.36 -10.84
CA ILE A 181 -10.31 -7.08 -9.57
C ILE A 181 -10.65 -8.57 -9.74
N LEU A 182 -11.78 -8.89 -10.37
CA LEU A 182 -12.15 -10.28 -10.68
C LEU A 182 -11.08 -10.96 -11.54
N LEU A 183 -10.67 -10.35 -12.66
CA LEU A 183 -9.61 -10.87 -13.52
C LEU A 183 -8.28 -11.05 -12.77
N GLY A 184 -7.95 -10.11 -11.86
CA GLY A 184 -6.79 -10.19 -11.00
C GLY A 184 -6.82 -11.36 -10.03
N LEU A 185 -7.98 -11.65 -9.43
CA LEU A 185 -8.18 -12.80 -8.55
C LEU A 185 -8.03 -14.14 -9.30
N ILE A 186 -8.52 -14.21 -10.55
CA ILE A 186 -8.37 -15.40 -11.39
C ILE A 186 -6.92 -15.54 -11.86
N GLY A 187 -6.30 -14.44 -12.31
CA GLY A 187 -4.94 -14.42 -12.84
C GLY A 187 -3.85 -14.67 -11.80
N GLU A 188 -4.11 -14.41 -10.52
CA GLU A 188 -3.21 -14.81 -9.44
C GLU A 188 -3.09 -16.34 -9.34
N GLY A 189 -4.15 -17.08 -9.70
CA GLY A 189 -4.10 -18.51 -10.03
C GLY A 189 -3.94 -19.48 -8.86
N SER A 190 -3.44 -19.04 -7.71
CA SER A 190 -3.06 -19.94 -6.60
C SER A 190 -3.87 -19.72 -5.31
N GLY A 191 -4.60 -18.61 -5.22
CA GLY A 191 -5.36 -18.17 -4.07
C GLY A 191 -6.71 -18.84 -3.96
N ILE A 192 -7.31 -18.73 -2.78
CA ILE A 192 -8.61 -19.35 -2.46
C ILE A 192 -9.69 -18.85 -3.42
N ALA A 193 -9.70 -17.55 -3.76
CA ALA A 193 -10.66 -17.02 -4.74
C ALA A 193 -10.52 -17.67 -6.11
N SER A 194 -9.28 -17.81 -6.62
CA SER A 194 -9.02 -18.46 -7.90
C SER A 194 -9.53 -19.90 -7.89
N GLN A 195 -9.28 -20.65 -6.81
CA GLN A 195 -9.75 -22.03 -6.68
C GLN A 195 -11.28 -22.13 -6.72
N PHE A 196 -11.98 -21.23 -6.03
CA PHE A 196 -13.45 -21.20 -6.06
C PHE A 196 -13.99 -20.83 -7.43
N LEU A 197 -13.41 -19.84 -8.11
CA LEU A 197 -13.80 -19.42 -9.46
C LEU A 197 -13.58 -20.56 -10.47
N THR A 198 -12.42 -21.22 -10.42
CA THR A 198 -12.15 -22.41 -11.24
C THR A 198 -13.15 -23.54 -10.97
N SER A 199 -13.57 -23.73 -9.71
CA SER A 199 -14.54 -24.76 -9.34
C SER A 199 -15.98 -24.51 -9.83
N VAL A 200 -16.24 -23.33 -10.40
CA VAL A 200 -17.50 -22.96 -11.07
C VAL A 200 -17.25 -22.62 -12.54
N ASP A 201 -16.21 -23.22 -13.12
CA ASP A 201 -15.82 -23.10 -14.53
C ASP A 201 -15.51 -21.67 -15.01
N VAL A 202 -15.19 -20.76 -14.08
CA VAL A 202 -14.68 -19.42 -14.42
C VAL A 202 -13.16 -19.46 -14.47
N ASN A 203 -12.61 -19.16 -15.65
CA ASN A 203 -11.18 -19.09 -15.89
C ASN A 203 -10.80 -17.74 -16.51
N LEU A 204 -9.50 -17.47 -16.65
CA LEU A 204 -9.04 -16.15 -17.09
C LEU A 204 -9.53 -15.83 -18.50
N GLU A 205 -9.48 -16.82 -19.39
CA GLU A 205 -9.84 -16.66 -20.80
C GLU A 205 -11.33 -16.31 -20.97
N ASN A 206 -12.24 -17.10 -20.37
CA ASN A 206 -13.67 -16.84 -20.51
C ASN A 206 -14.10 -15.54 -19.81
N ALA A 207 -13.49 -15.20 -18.67
CA ALA A 207 -13.75 -13.95 -17.98
C ALA A 207 -13.25 -12.74 -18.78
N GLN A 208 -12.07 -12.81 -19.41
CA GLN A 208 -11.55 -11.74 -20.26
C GLN A 208 -12.46 -11.50 -21.47
N ILE A 209 -12.88 -12.58 -22.14
CA ILE A 209 -13.82 -12.49 -23.28
C ILE A 209 -15.11 -11.81 -22.85
N GLU A 210 -15.66 -12.18 -21.69
CA GLU A 210 -16.92 -11.62 -21.21
C GLU A 210 -16.79 -10.15 -20.77
N VAL A 211 -15.67 -9.79 -20.13
CA VAL A 211 -15.34 -8.39 -19.83
C VAL A 211 -15.26 -7.57 -21.12
N GLU A 212 -14.51 -8.04 -22.12
CA GLU A 212 -14.37 -7.34 -23.41
C GLU A 212 -15.71 -7.16 -24.12
N LYS A 213 -16.65 -8.12 -24.02
CA LYS A 213 -18.01 -7.94 -24.56
C LYS A 213 -18.81 -6.86 -23.83
N ILE A 214 -18.67 -6.75 -22.51
CA ILE A 214 -19.49 -5.84 -21.69
C ILE A 214 -18.99 -4.40 -21.78
N ILE A 215 -17.68 -4.18 -21.68
CA ILE A 215 -17.09 -2.83 -21.61
C ILE A 215 -16.24 -2.44 -22.81
N GLY A 216 -15.94 -3.37 -23.71
CA GLY A 216 -15.08 -3.13 -24.87
C GLY A 216 -13.60 -3.01 -24.49
N ARG A 217 -12.84 -2.41 -25.41
CA ARG A 217 -11.45 -1.99 -25.20
C ARG A 217 -11.39 -0.47 -25.14
N GLY A 218 -10.53 0.05 -24.28
CA GLY A 218 -10.29 1.48 -24.16
C GLY A 218 -9.34 2.05 -25.20
N LEU A 219 -9.09 3.36 -25.10
CA LEU A 219 -8.36 4.16 -26.08
C LEU A 219 -6.83 3.96 -26.05
N GLY A 220 -6.30 3.12 -25.16
CA GLY A 220 -4.88 2.75 -25.13
C GLY A 220 -3.92 3.80 -24.53
N ASN A 221 -4.38 5.02 -24.24
CA ASN A 221 -3.59 6.03 -23.52
C ASN A 221 -3.63 5.79 -22.01
N THR A 222 -2.91 4.77 -21.54
CA THR A 222 -2.92 4.35 -20.14
C THR A 222 -1.90 5.12 -19.30
N ALA A 223 -2.36 5.77 -18.24
CA ALA A 223 -1.49 6.40 -17.24
C ALA A 223 -0.61 5.36 -16.51
N VAL A 224 0.54 5.80 -15.98
CA VAL A 224 1.46 4.97 -15.20
C VAL A 224 0.78 4.44 -13.93
N ASP A 225 -0.02 5.28 -13.29
CA ASP A 225 -0.90 4.90 -12.19
C ASP A 225 -2.36 4.84 -12.66
N VAL A 226 -3.03 3.72 -12.38
CA VAL A 226 -4.41 3.45 -12.81
C VAL A 226 -5.29 3.36 -11.57
N PRO A 227 -6.09 4.40 -11.30
CA PRO A 227 -6.73 4.50 -10.00
C PRO A 227 -8.07 3.75 -9.98
N PHE A 228 -8.49 3.25 -8.80
CA PHE A 228 -9.72 2.45 -8.64
C PHE A 228 -11.01 3.26 -8.79
N THR A 229 -11.98 2.73 -9.51
CA THR A 229 -13.36 3.27 -9.55
C THR A 229 -13.98 3.31 -8.14
N PRO A 230 -14.98 4.18 -7.87
CA PRO A 230 -15.66 4.21 -6.57
C PRO A 230 -16.20 2.85 -6.14
N ARG A 231 -16.74 2.09 -7.10
CA ARG A 231 -17.28 0.74 -6.86
C ARG A 231 -16.19 -0.28 -6.55
N ALA A 232 -15.07 -0.23 -7.27
CA ALA A 232 -13.90 -1.07 -6.95
C ALA A 232 -13.32 -0.74 -5.57
N LYS A 233 -13.31 0.53 -5.15
CA LYS A 233 -12.94 0.91 -3.78
C LYS A 233 -13.89 0.30 -2.75
N ARG A 234 -15.20 0.32 -3.02
CA ARG A 234 -16.19 -0.32 -2.15
C ARG A 234 -15.95 -1.82 -1.99
N VAL A 235 -15.54 -2.52 -3.05
CA VAL A 235 -15.12 -3.94 -2.97
C VAL A 235 -13.96 -4.13 -1.99
N LEU A 236 -12.94 -3.27 -2.05
CA LEU A 236 -11.80 -3.33 -1.12
C LEU A 236 -12.22 -3.09 0.33
N GLU A 237 -13.10 -2.12 0.57
CA GLU A 237 -13.68 -1.86 1.90
C GLU A 237 -14.46 -3.06 2.43
N LEU A 238 -15.31 -3.65 1.59
CA LEU A 238 -16.10 -4.83 1.93
C LEU A 238 -15.21 -6.04 2.25
N ALA A 239 -14.09 -6.21 1.56
CA ALA A 239 -13.11 -7.25 1.86
C ALA A 239 -12.51 -7.09 3.27
N VAL A 240 -12.23 -5.86 3.69
CA VAL A 240 -11.80 -5.54 5.06
C VAL A 240 -12.91 -5.88 6.06
N GLU A 241 -14.15 -5.47 5.79
CA GLU A 241 -15.30 -5.79 6.63
C GLU A 241 -15.50 -7.32 6.76
N GLN A 242 -15.28 -8.08 5.68
CA GLN A 242 -15.37 -9.55 5.71
C GLN A 242 -14.31 -10.18 6.60
N SER A 243 -13.06 -9.73 6.50
CA SER A 243 -11.99 -10.29 7.33
C SER A 243 -12.24 -10.04 8.82
N GLN A 244 -12.76 -8.86 9.15
CA GLN A 244 -13.15 -8.50 10.51
C GLN A 244 -14.32 -9.35 11.04
N GLN A 245 -15.34 -9.59 10.21
CA GLN A 245 -16.48 -10.45 10.57
C GLN A 245 -16.07 -11.90 10.83
N LEU A 246 -15.05 -12.38 10.12
CA LEU A 246 -14.46 -13.72 10.31
C LEU A 246 -13.44 -13.76 11.46
N GLY A 247 -13.15 -12.62 12.10
CA GLY A 247 -12.18 -12.53 13.20
C GLY A 247 -10.73 -12.75 12.79
N VAL A 248 -10.41 -12.66 11.49
CA VAL A 248 -9.05 -12.84 10.98
C VAL A 248 -8.35 -11.48 10.77
N ASN A 249 -7.06 -11.44 11.10
CA ASN A 249 -6.25 -10.22 11.05
C ASN A 249 -5.57 -9.97 9.70
N TYR A 250 -5.92 -10.75 8.67
CA TYR A 250 -5.40 -10.62 7.31
C TYR A 250 -6.54 -10.51 6.30
N ILE A 251 -6.28 -9.95 5.13
CA ILE A 251 -7.23 -9.82 4.02
C ILE A 251 -6.68 -10.63 2.84
N GLY A 252 -7.25 -11.80 2.62
CA GLY A 252 -6.87 -12.69 1.52
C GLY A 252 -7.73 -12.53 0.27
N THR A 253 -7.45 -13.38 -0.71
CA THR A 253 -8.15 -13.39 -2.02
C THR A 253 -9.64 -13.70 -1.88
N GLU A 254 -10.00 -14.59 -0.98
CA GLU A 254 -11.36 -14.98 -0.60
C GLU A 254 -12.17 -13.82 -0.04
N HIS A 255 -11.53 -12.94 0.72
CA HIS A 255 -12.16 -11.74 1.26
C HIS A 255 -12.43 -10.73 0.13
N LEU A 256 -11.52 -10.60 -0.82
CA LEU A 256 -11.73 -9.79 -2.03
C LEU A 256 -12.88 -10.32 -2.88
N LEU A 257 -12.96 -11.64 -3.08
CA LEU A 257 -14.06 -12.26 -3.82
C LEU A 257 -15.40 -12.07 -3.10
N LEU A 258 -15.46 -12.29 -1.78
CA LEU A 258 -16.64 -11.97 -0.98
C LEU A 258 -16.98 -10.48 -1.02
N GLY A 259 -15.98 -9.60 -1.11
CA GLY A 259 -16.16 -8.17 -1.32
C GLY A 259 -16.87 -7.84 -2.63
N ILE A 260 -16.51 -8.52 -3.73
CA ILE A 260 -17.20 -8.41 -5.03
C ILE A 260 -18.65 -8.87 -4.88
N LEU A 261 -18.86 -10.08 -4.34
CA LEU A 261 -20.20 -10.67 -4.19
C LEU A 261 -21.12 -9.81 -3.32
N ARG A 262 -20.57 -9.22 -2.24
CA ARG A 262 -21.31 -8.36 -1.32
C ARG A 262 -21.55 -6.95 -1.86
N GLU A 263 -20.70 -6.43 -2.74
CA GLU A 263 -21.01 -5.18 -3.46
C GLU A 263 -22.25 -5.37 -4.35
N GLY A 264 -22.42 -6.58 -4.90
CA GLY A 264 -23.66 -7.03 -5.53
C GLY A 264 -23.97 -6.40 -6.88
N GLY A 265 -23.12 -5.49 -7.38
CA GLY A 265 -23.25 -4.85 -8.68
C GLY A 265 -21.95 -4.79 -9.46
N GLY A 266 -21.91 -3.88 -10.44
CA GLY A 266 -20.75 -3.69 -11.29
C GLY A 266 -20.57 -4.77 -12.35
N VAL A 267 -19.48 -4.64 -13.10
CA VAL A 267 -19.21 -5.49 -14.26
C VAL A 267 -18.76 -6.88 -13.82
N ALA A 268 -18.07 -7.02 -12.69
CA ALA A 268 -17.66 -8.35 -12.18
C ALA A 268 -18.86 -9.27 -11.92
N ILE A 269 -19.91 -8.75 -11.27
CA ILE A 269 -21.15 -9.51 -11.01
C ILE A 269 -21.81 -9.91 -12.33
N ARG A 270 -21.89 -8.99 -13.29
CA ARG A 270 -22.47 -9.27 -14.60
C ARG A 270 -21.67 -10.32 -15.38
N VAL A 271 -20.34 -10.29 -15.30
CA VAL A 271 -19.46 -11.32 -15.89
C VAL A 271 -19.76 -12.68 -15.29
N LEU A 272 -19.79 -12.80 -13.95
CA LEU A 272 -20.10 -14.06 -13.28
C LEU A 272 -21.49 -14.58 -13.66
N GLN A 273 -22.50 -13.71 -13.72
CA GLN A 273 -23.86 -14.08 -14.14
C GLN A 273 -23.91 -14.55 -15.60
N ASN A 274 -23.24 -13.86 -16.52
CA ASN A 274 -23.19 -14.23 -17.93
C ASN A 274 -22.44 -15.56 -18.16
N LEU A 275 -21.49 -15.89 -17.28
CA LEU A 275 -20.81 -17.19 -17.25
C LEU A 275 -21.62 -18.29 -16.52
N GLY A 276 -22.86 -17.98 -16.10
CA GLY A 276 -23.76 -18.97 -15.50
C GLY A 276 -23.51 -19.27 -14.02
N VAL A 277 -22.73 -18.44 -13.33
CA VAL A 277 -22.42 -18.64 -11.91
C VAL A 277 -23.61 -18.27 -11.03
N ASP A 278 -24.03 -19.20 -10.17
CA ASP A 278 -24.92 -18.90 -9.04
C ASP A 278 -24.13 -18.20 -7.93
N LEU A 279 -24.30 -16.89 -7.84
CA LEU A 279 -23.59 -16.02 -6.89
C LEU A 279 -23.91 -16.36 -5.43
N ILE A 280 -25.15 -16.77 -5.13
CA ILE A 280 -25.58 -17.09 -3.77
C ILE A 280 -24.92 -18.39 -3.34
N SER A 281 -24.97 -19.41 -4.19
CA SER A 281 -24.30 -20.69 -3.95
C SER A 281 -22.79 -20.51 -3.80
N LEU A 282 -22.16 -19.71 -4.66
CA LEU A 282 -20.73 -19.40 -4.57
C LEU A 282 -20.36 -18.73 -3.24
N GLU A 283 -21.10 -17.69 -2.82
CA GLU A 283 -20.86 -17.01 -1.55
C GLU A 283 -20.97 -17.98 -0.36
N GLN A 284 -22.01 -18.79 -0.33
CA GLN A 284 -22.22 -19.79 0.73
C GLN A 284 -21.08 -20.81 0.80
N ARG A 285 -20.60 -21.28 -0.35
CA ARG A 285 -19.47 -22.22 -0.43
C ARG A 285 -18.19 -21.59 0.10
N ILE A 286 -17.89 -20.35 -0.25
CA ILE A 286 -16.72 -19.63 0.27
C ILE A 286 -16.83 -19.48 1.78
N ARG A 287 -17.96 -18.96 2.29
CA ARG A 287 -18.15 -18.75 3.75
C ARG A 287 -17.98 -20.04 4.55
N ARG A 288 -18.54 -21.16 4.08
CA ARG A 288 -18.41 -22.47 4.74
C ARG A 288 -16.98 -22.99 4.80
N SER A 289 -16.12 -22.62 3.85
CA SER A 289 -14.70 -23.02 3.88
C SER A 289 -13.84 -22.20 4.85
N LEU A 290 -14.37 -21.08 5.35
CA LEU A 290 -13.64 -20.14 6.22
C LEU A 290 -14.05 -20.26 7.69
N THR A 291 -15.00 -21.14 8.00
CA THR A 291 -15.48 -21.49 9.35
C THR A 291 -15.04 -22.90 9.70
#